data_AF-A0AAU2U871-F1
#
_entry.id   AF-A0AAU2U871-F1
#
_cell.length_a   1.000
_cell.length_b   1.000
_cell.length_c   1.000
_cell.angle_alpha   90.00
_cell.angle_beta   90.00
_cell.angle_gamma   90.00
#
_symmetry.space_group_name_H-M   'P 1'
#
loop_
_entity.id
_entity.type
_entity.pdbx_description
1 polymer ?
#
loop_
_entity_poly.entity_id
_entity_poly.type
_entity_poly.pdbx_seq_one_letter_code
_entity_poly.pdbx_strand_id
1 'polypeptide(L)'
;MTTTDSPLTGREIALSWIIWGAQAGNLADAYSNLEAIAASQAADAVIAVRFVAASDTHTRVGFLSGESIETRTVYQGYGTAVRYS
;
A
#
# COMPACT_ATOMS: atom_id res chain seq x y z
N MET A 1 -12.92 2.54 5.52
CA MET A 1 -12.98 3.76 4.68
C MET A 1 -11.58 4.34 4.57
N THR A 2 -11.11 4.70 3.37
CA THR A 2 -9.71 5.06 3.12
C THR A 2 -9.62 6.49 2.60
N THR A 3 -8.72 7.32 3.13
CA THR A 3 -8.62 8.74 2.75
C THR A 3 -7.19 9.27 2.79
N THR A 4 -6.89 10.21 1.90
CA THR A 4 -5.59 10.86 1.77
C THR A 4 -5.43 12.06 2.70
N ASP A 5 -6.50 12.77 3.07
CA ASP A 5 -6.37 14.16 3.54
C ASP A 5 -7.11 14.55 4.84
N SER A 6 -8.04 13.77 5.40
CA SER A 6 -8.71 14.22 6.64
C SER A 6 -9.19 13.09 7.55
N PRO A 7 -9.07 13.24 8.88
CA PRO A 7 -9.80 12.40 9.83
C PRO A 7 -11.29 12.72 9.67
N LEU A 8 -11.93 11.87 8.87
CA LEU A 8 -13.34 11.99 8.53
C LEU A 8 -14.16 12.07 9.81
N THR A 9 -15.07 13.06 9.84
CA THR A 9 -16.16 13.22 10.82
C THR A 9 -15.80 13.69 12.24
N GLY A 10 -14.54 14.03 12.55
CA GLY A 10 -14.16 14.52 13.88
C GLY A 10 -14.34 13.50 15.00
N ARG A 11 -14.42 12.20 14.65
CA ARG A 11 -14.48 11.10 15.63
C ARG A 11 -13.14 10.95 16.33
N GLU A 12 -13.20 10.66 17.62
CA GLU A 12 -12.02 10.34 18.42
C GLU A 12 -11.38 9.03 17.94
N ILE A 13 -10.07 9.05 17.79
CA ILE A 13 -9.28 7.87 17.43
C ILE A 13 -8.83 7.20 18.72
N ALA A 14 -9.35 6.00 18.98
CA ALA A 14 -8.95 5.20 20.14
C ALA A 14 -7.58 4.54 19.94
N LEU A 15 -7.29 4.09 18.71
CA LEU A 15 -6.03 3.43 18.36
C LEU A 15 -5.56 3.85 16.97
N SER A 16 -4.25 4.02 16.79
CA SER A 16 -3.64 4.27 15.49
C SER A 16 -2.30 3.55 15.34
N TRP A 17 -1.99 3.08 14.13
CA TRP A 17 -0.73 2.44 13.79
C TRP A 17 -0.44 2.55 12.29
N ILE A 18 0.83 2.42 11.90
CA ILE A 18 1.21 2.48 10.48
C ILE A 18 1.01 1.11 9.84
N ILE A 19 0.42 1.10 8.64
CA ILE A 19 0.38 -0.05 7.75
C ILE A 19 1.13 0.27 6.45
N TRP A 20 1.86 -0.71 5.94
CA TRP A 20 2.67 -0.60 4.73
C TRP A 20 2.75 -1.96 4.03
N GLY A 21 3.40 -2.01 2.87
CA GLY A 21 3.64 -3.26 2.14
C GLY A 21 2.57 -3.57 1.08
N ALA A 22 1.70 -2.60 0.78
CA ALA A 22 0.76 -2.72 -0.31
C ALA A 22 1.47 -2.50 -1.66
N GLN A 23 2.22 -3.52 -2.10
CA GLN A 23 3.00 -3.50 -3.33
C GLN A 23 2.21 -4.11 -4.48
N ALA A 24 2.11 -3.41 -5.61
CA ALA A 24 1.51 -3.96 -6.84
C ALA A 24 2.05 -3.30 -8.11
N GLY A 25 1.79 -3.92 -9.26
CA GLY A 25 2.24 -3.40 -10.55
C GLY A 25 1.40 -2.25 -11.11
N ASN A 26 0.30 -1.90 -10.46
CA ASN A 26 -0.52 -0.74 -10.77
C ASN A 26 -1.07 -0.12 -9.47
N LEU A 27 -1.53 1.13 -9.57
CA LEU A 27 -2.01 1.89 -8.41
C LEU A 27 -3.29 1.30 -7.79
N ALA A 28 -4.21 0.77 -8.61
CA ALA A 28 -5.49 0.25 -8.13
C ALA A 28 -5.32 -1.02 -7.27
N ASP A 29 -4.43 -1.91 -7.69
CA ASP A 29 -4.08 -3.12 -6.93
C ASP A 29 -3.33 -2.76 -5.65
N ALA A 30 -2.42 -1.77 -5.70
CA ALA A 30 -1.71 -1.28 -4.50
C ALA A 30 -2.71 -0.69 -3.50
N TYR A 31 -3.71 0.05 -3.97
CA TYR A 31 -4.79 0.55 -3.12
C TYR A 31 -5.61 -0.60 -2.50
N SER A 32 -6.05 -1.55 -3.33
CA SER A 32 -6.83 -2.71 -2.87
C SER A 32 -6.06 -3.55 -1.83
N ASN A 33 -4.76 -3.72 -2.03
CA ASN A 33 -3.88 -4.42 -1.08
C ASN A 33 -3.78 -3.67 0.25
N LEU A 34 -3.72 -2.33 0.23
CA LEU A 34 -3.66 -1.53 1.46
C LEU A 34 -4.98 -1.64 2.25
N GLU A 35 -6.12 -1.63 1.55
CA GLU A 35 -7.43 -1.86 2.18
C GLU A 35 -7.54 -3.26 2.77
N ALA A 36 -7.04 -4.29 2.07
CA ALA A 36 -7.02 -5.66 2.56
C ALA A 36 -6.16 -5.81 3.83
N ILE A 37 -4.99 -5.15 3.89
CA ILE A 37 -4.14 -5.12 5.08
C ILE A 37 -4.90 -4.47 6.25
N ALA A 38 -5.51 -3.31 6.02
CA ALA A 38 -6.28 -2.60 7.04
C ALA A 38 -7.45 -3.46 7.57
N ALA A 39 -8.20 -4.10 6.68
CA ALA A 39 -9.30 -4.98 7.02
C ALA A 39 -8.82 -6.22 7.80
N SER A 40 -7.69 -6.82 7.42
CA SER A 40 -7.11 -7.97 8.13
C SER A 40 -6.70 -7.64 9.57
N GLN A 41 -6.43 -6.36 9.84
CA GLN A 41 -6.07 -5.85 11.17
C GLN A 41 -7.27 -5.20 11.87
N ALA A 42 -8.49 -5.39 11.33
CA ALA A 42 -9.73 -4.82 11.82
C ALA A 42 -9.64 -3.30 12.08
N ALA A 43 -9.00 -2.57 11.17
CA ALA A 43 -9.03 -1.11 11.18
C ALA A 43 -10.37 -0.60 10.61
N ASP A 44 -10.90 0.47 11.19
CA ASP A 44 -12.11 1.13 10.68
C ASP A 44 -11.80 1.97 9.43
N ALA A 45 -10.62 2.58 9.43
CA ALA A 45 -10.15 3.44 8.36
C ALA A 45 -8.63 3.45 8.21
N VAL A 46 -8.18 3.96 7.06
CA VAL A 46 -6.78 4.32 6.80
C VAL A 46 -6.74 5.78 6.38
N ILE A 47 -5.94 6.57 7.10
CA ILE A 47 -5.75 8.01 6.86
C ILE A 47 -4.32 8.30 6.42
N ALA A 48 -4.09 9.50 5.87
CA ALA A 48 -2.78 9.96 5.40
C ALA A 48 -2.13 8.96 4.42
N VAL A 49 -2.95 8.35 3.56
CA VAL A 49 -2.50 7.35 2.60
C VAL A 49 -1.58 7.98 1.57
N ARG A 50 -0.46 7.32 1.30
CA ARG A 50 0.47 7.68 0.23
C ARG A 50 0.81 6.47 -0.61
N PHE A 51 0.89 6.70 -1.92
CA PHE A 51 1.41 5.74 -2.89
C PHE A 51 2.66 6.32 -3.53
N VAL A 52 3.72 5.52 -3.55
CA VAL A 52 4.99 5.86 -4.19
C VAL A 52 5.18 4.92 -5.37
N ALA A 53 5.45 5.49 -6.55
CA ALA A 53 5.92 4.71 -7.68
C ALA A 53 7.42 4.49 -7.54
N ALA A 54 7.83 3.23 -7.49
CA ALA A 54 9.21 2.78 -7.47
C ALA A 54 9.51 2.00 -8.76
N SER A 55 10.75 2.08 -9.23
CA SER A 55 11.25 1.22 -10.31
C SER A 55 11.87 -0.02 -9.67
N ASP A 56 11.27 -1.16 -9.94
CA ASP A 56 11.78 -2.46 -9.51
C ASP A 56 12.55 -3.08 -10.69
N THR A 57 13.86 -3.28 -10.50
CA THR A 57 14.74 -3.81 -11.55
C THR A 57 15.16 -5.22 -11.15
N HIS A 58 14.69 -6.20 -11.90
CA HIS A 58 15.04 -7.60 -11.67
C HIS A 58 15.91 -8.12 -12.82
N THR A 59 16.96 -8.84 -12.45
CA THR A 59 17.75 -9.62 -13.41
C THR A 59 17.10 -10.99 -13.52
N ARG A 60 16.54 -11.31 -14.69
CA ARG A 60 16.07 -12.65 -15.02
C ARG A 60 17.21 -13.41 -15.66
N VAL A 61 17.67 -14.45 -14.98
CA VAL A 61 18.69 -15.37 -15.53
C VAL A 61 17.96 -16.54 -16.18
N GLY A 62 17.87 -16.54 -17.51
CA GLY A 62 17.32 -17.67 -18.26
C GLY A 62 18.43 -18.66 -18.60
N PHE A 63 18.31 -19.91 -18.12
CA PHE A 63 19.30 -20.99 -18.34
C PHE A 63 19.58 -21.29 -19.83
N LEU A 64 18.74 -20.82 -20.75
CA LEU A 64 18.90 -20.98 -22.20
C LEU A 64 18.91 -19.64 -22.99
N SER A 65 18.65 -18.49 -22.35
CA SER A 65 18.38 -17.21 -23.05
C SER A 65 19.32 -16.06 -22.67
N GLY A 66 20.28 -16.27 -21.76
CA GLY A 66 21.12 -15.20 -21.22
C GLY A 66 20.43 -14.41 -20.10
N GLU A 67 21.18 -13.45 -19.52
CA GLU A 67 20.63 -12.49 -18.55
C GLU A 67 19.80 -11.43 -19.27
N SER A 68 18.56 -11.24 -18.85
CA SER A 68 17.74 -10.07 -19.23
C SER A 68 17.50 -9.20 -18.00
N ILE A 69 17.64 -7.88 -18.17
CA ILE A 69 17.28 -6.90 -17.15
C ILE A 69 15.89 -6.38 -17.49
N GLU A 70 14.93 -6.63 -16.62
CA GLU A 70 13.57 -6.10 -16.74
C GLU A 70 13.36 -5.05 -15.65
N THR A 71 12.97 -3.84 -16.06
CA THR A 71 12.56 -2.77 -15.15
C THR A 71 11.05 -2.63 -15.23
N ARG A 72 10.37 -2.77 -14.08
CA ARG A 72 8.93 -2.60 -13.96
C ARG A 72 8.61 -1.49 -12.96
N THR A 73 7.61 -0.67 -13.28
CA THR A 73 7.04 0.25 -12.30
C THR A 73 6.20 -0.53 -11.30
N VAL A 74 6.47 -0.30 -10.04
CA VAL A 74 5.78 -0.89 -8.90
C VAL A 74 5.26 0.24 -8.02
N TYR A 75 4.03 0.12 -7.55
CA TYR A 75 3.42 1.05 -6.61
C TYR A 75 3.47 0.45 -5.21
N GLN A 76 3.96 1.23 -4.24
CA GLN A 76 3.96 0.87 -2.83
C GLN A 76 3.07 1.83 -2.06
N GLY A 77 2.06 1.29 -1.39
CA GLY A 77 1.14 2.02 -0.52
C GLY A 77 1.49 1.90 0.96
N TYR A 78 1.35 3.00 1.69
CA TYR A 78 1.34 3.04 3.15
C TYR A 78 0.38 4.09 3.67
N GLY A 79 -0.02 3.96 4.94
CA GLY A 79 -0.92 4.90 5.61
C GLY A 79 -1.05 4.60 7.10
N THR A 80 -1.84 5.40 7.80
CA THR A 80 -2.14 5.19 9.22
C THR A 80 -3.49 4.51 9.35
N ALA A 81 -3.50 3.25 9.79
CA ALA A 81 -4.71 2.57 10.17
C ALA A 81 -5.22 3.10 11.51
N VAL A 82 -6.54 3.25 11.64
CA VAL A 82 -7.18 3.77 12.84
C VAL A 82 -8.36 2.91 13.27
N ARG A 83 -8.60 2.84 14.58
CA ARG A 83 -9.87 2.43 15.16
C ARG A 83 -10.47 3.59 15.94
N TYR A 84 -11.76 3.82 15.73
CA TYR A 84 -12.51 4.82 16.47
C TYR A 84 -13.00 4.24 17.80
N SER A 85 -13.31 5.12 18.76
CA SER A 85 -14.06 4.78 19.97
C SER A 85 -15.54 4.54 19.67
#